data_AF-A0A952BJK4-F1
#
_entry.id   AF-A0A952BJK4-F1
#
_cell.length_a   1.000
_cell.length_b   1.000
_cell.length_c   1.000
_cell.angle_alpha   90.00
_cell.angle_beta   90.00
_cell.angle_gamma   90.00
#
_symmetry.space_group_name_H-M   'P 1'
#
loop_
_entity.id
_entity.type
_entity.pdbx_description
1 polymer ?
#
loop_
_entity_poly.entity_id
_entity_poly.type
_entity_poly.pdbx_seq_one_letter_code
_entity_poly.pdbx_strand_id
1 'polypeptide(L)' 'MSHMASSCIYCGMCESTCPNHLPISRLFALMGGELQAMFAYVPGLEPAAEPPVTVFKEKELQAETGARD' A
#
# COMPACT_ATOMS: atom_id res chain seq x y z
N MET A 1 -2.90 7.10 -7.92
CA MET A 1 -2.26 7.13 -6.58
C MET A 1 -2.12 5.76 -5.90
N SER A 2 -2.67 4.67 -6.46
CA SER A 2 -2.58 3.31 -5.88
C SER A 2 -1.13 2.83 -5.64
N HIS A 3 -0.22 3.04 -6.60
CA HIS A 3 1.17 2.57 -6.52
C HIS A 3 1.92 3.00 -5.25
N MET A 4 1.87 4.29 -4.88
CA MET A 4 2.62 4.76 -3.71
C MET A 4 1.98 4.33 -2.39
N ALA A 5 0.66 4.16 -2.37
CA ALA A 5 -0.04 3.74 -1.17
C ALA A 5 0.28 2.28 -0.81
N SER A 6 0.40 1.39 -1.81
CA SER A 6 0.79 -0.02 -1.58
C SER A 6 2.29 -0.28 -1.57
N SER A 7 3.12 0.58 -2.18
CA SER A 7 4.58 0.35 -2.31
C SER A 7 5.47 1.16 -1.35
N CYS A 8 4.91 2.04 -0.51
CA CYS A 8 5.73 2.87 0.38
C CYS A 8 6.40 2.02 1.48
N ILE A 9 7.74 2.10 1.55
CA ILE A 9 8.55 1.50 2.64
C ILE A 9 9.02 2.52 3.67
N TYR A 10 8.45 3.74 3.64
CA TYR A 10 8.81 4.84 4.53
C TYR A 10 10.30 5.24 4.52
N CYS A 11 10.96 5.20 3.34
CA CYS A 11 12.38 5.56 3.21
C CYS A 11 12.67 7.07 3.29
N GLY A 12 11.66 7.94 3.14
CA GLY A 12 11.81 9.40 3.23
C GLY A 12 12.37 10.11 2.00
N MET A 13 12.83 9.40 0.96
CA MET A 13 13.46 10.01 -0.22
C MET A 13 12.55 11.02 -0.95
N CYS A 14 11.23 10.74 -0.99
CA CYS A 14 10.25 11.66 -1.59
C CYS A 14 10.04 12.93 -0.77
N GLU A 15 10.19 12.86 0.55
CA GLU A 15 10.06 14.00 1.46
C GLU A 15 11.33 14.85 1.45
N SER A 16 12.51 14.22 1.46
CA SER A 16 13.80 14.92 1.43
C SER A 16 14.03 15.70 0.15
N THR A 17 13.47 15.25 -0.98
CA THR A 17 13.57 15.94 -2.27
C THR A 17 12.43 16.94 -2.52
N CYS A 18 11.44 17.03 -1.65
CA CYS A 18 10.26 17.85 -1.89
C CYS A 18 10.61 19.34 -1.78
N PRO A 19 10.49 20.15 -2.85
CA PRO A 19 10.85 21.58 -2.82
C PRO A 19 9.91 22.41 -1.94
N ASN A 20 8.72 21.87 -1.62
CA ASN A 20 7.72 22.52 -0.78
C ASN A 20 7.73 22.00 0.68
N HIS A 21 8.68 21.15 1.05
CA HIS A 21 8.81 20.60 2.40
C HIS A 21 7.53 19.93 2.94
N LEU A 22 6.79 19.23 2.06
CA LEU A 22 5.58 18.51 2.43
C LEU A 22 5.91 17.17 3.12
N PRO A 23 5.15 16.74 4.13
CA PRO A 23 5.37 15.49 4.87
C PRO A 23 4.85 14.26 4.09
N ILE A 24 5.30 14.09 2.86
CA ILE A 24 4.76 13.12 1.89
C ILE A 24 4.96 11.69 2.38
N SER A 25 6.11 11.38 2.98
CA SER A 25 6.40 10.01 3.45
C SER A 25 5.43 9.59 4.54
N ARG A 26 5.06 10.52 5.44
CA ARG A 26 4.09 10.29 6.51
C ARG A 26 2.70 10.00 5.95
N LEU A 27 2.26 10.76 4.96
CA LEU A 27 0.94 10.55 4.34
C LEU A 27 0.85 9.15 3.70
N PHE A 28 1.88 8.72 2.98
CA PHE A 28 1.90 7.39 2.38
C PHE A 28 2.03 6.26 3.41
N ALA A 29 2.80 6.43 4.47
CA ALA A 29 2.88 5.43 5.54
C ALA A 29 1.54 5.25 6.27
N LEU A 30 0.80 6.34 6.51
CA LEU A 30 -0.52 6.28 7.13
C LEU A 30 -1.51 5.47 6.27
N MET A 31 -1.64 5.80 4.98
CA MET A 31 -2.52 5.05 4.07
C MET A 31 -2.02 3.60 3.87
N GLY A 32 -0.69 3.43 3.82
CA GLY A 32 -0.06 2.13 3.67
C GLY A 32 -0.41 1.18 4.80
N GLY A 33 -0.47 1.65 6.05
CA GLY A 33 -0.84 0.82 7.20
C GLY A 33 -2.21 0.15 7.05
N GLU A 34 -3.21 0.89 6.57
CA GLU A 34 -4.56 0.34 6.32
C GLU A 34 -4.56 -0.67 5.16
N LEU A 35 -3.82 -0.37 4.08
CA LEU A 35 -3.69 -1.27 2.93
C LEU A 35 -2.96 -2.57 3.28
N GLN A 36 -1.90 -2.50 4.10
CA GLN A 36 -1.16 -3.67 4.55
C GLN A 36 -2.08 -4.62 5.34
N ALA A 37 -2.96 -4.07 6.19
CA ALA A 37 -3.93 -4.85 6.93
C ALA A 37 -5.01 -5.47 6.03
N MET A 38 -5.57 -4.69 5.09
CA MET A 38 -6.62 -5.18 4.18
C MET A 38 -6.13 -6.28 3.23
N PHE A 39 -4.92 -6.14 2.70
CA PHE A 39 -4.39 -7.05 1.68
C PHE A 39 -3.37 -8.07 2.19
N ALA A 40 -3.07 -8.04 3.50
CA ALA A 40 -2.03 -8.87 4.11
C ALA A 40 -0.68 -8.82 3.35
N TYR A 41 -0.32 -7.63 2.86
CA TYR A 41 0.86 -7.40 2.02
C TYR A 41 1.76 -6.35 2.67
N VAL A 42 3.04 -6.64 2.84
CA VAL A 42 4.05 -5.68 3.34
C VAL A 42 5.05 -5.37 2.23
N PRO A 43 5.16 -4.10 1.78
CA PRO A 43 6.04 -3.74 0.67
C PRO A 43 7.51 -3.98 1.04
N GLY A 44 8.24 -4.61 0.12
CA GLY A 44 9.68 -4.86 0.27
C GLY A 44 10.04 -6.01 1.21
N LEU A 45 9.07 -6.70 1.80
CA LEU A 45 9.32 -7.87 2.63
C LEU A 45 9.76 -9.05 1.75
N GLU A 46 8.93 -9.44 0.77
CA GLU A 46 9.22 -10.57 -0.12
C GLU A 46 9.28 -10.17 -1.60
N PRO A 47 10.37 -10.43 -2.34
CA PRO A 47 10.53 -10.00 -3.73
C PRO A 47 9.51 -10.60 -4.71
N ALA A 48 9.04 -11.81 -4.42
CA ALA A 48 8.08 -12.53 -5.25
C ALA A 48 6.62 -12.24 -4.88
N ALA A 49 6.37 -11.44 -3.84
CA ALA A 49 5.00 -11.08 -3.46
C ALA A 49 4.36 -10.20 -4.55
N GLU A 50 3.16 -10.57 -4.95
CA GLU A 50 2.37 -9.80 -5.91
C GLU A 50 1.78 -8.56 -5.21
N PRO A 51 2.06 -7.35 -5.70
CA PRO A 51 1.49 -6.14 -5.10
C PRO A 51 -0.05 -6.11 -5.25
N PRO A 52 -0.79 -5.60 -4.25
CA PRO A 52 -2.24 -5.44 -4.34
C PRO A 52 -2.65 -4.61 -5.56
N VAL A 53 -3.81 -4.92 -6.15
CA VAL A 53 -4.40 -4.21 -7.31
C VAL A 53 -3.60 -4.37 -8.63
N THR A 54 -2.50 -5.14 -8.63
CA THR A 54 -1.80 -5.53 -9.87
C THR A 54 -2.29 -6.86 -10.43
N VAL A 55 -2.88 -7.67 -9.55
CA VAL A 55 -3.48 -8.98 -9.84
C VAL A 55 -4.89 -9.03 -9.27
N PHE A 56 -5.74 -9.87 -9.86
CA PHE A 56 -7.10 -10.11 -9.37
C PHE A 56 -7.16 -11.45 -8.65
N LYS A 57 -7.73 -11.44 -7.44
CA LYS A 57 -7.99 -12.64 -6.64
C LYS A 57 -9.46 -12.62 -6.21
N GLU A 58 -10.23 -13.60 -6.68
CA GLU A 58 -11.70 -13.63 -6.53
C GLU A 58 -12.19 -13.43 -5.09
N LYS A 59 -11.45 -13.98 -4.13
CA LYS A 59 -11.85 -14.00 -2.71
C LYS A 59 -11.10 -12.99 -1.82
N GLU A 60 -10.29 -12.10 -2.40
CA GLU A 60 -9.40 -11.21 -1.64
C GLU A 60 -10.14 -10.14 -0.82
N LEU A 61 -11.33 -9.71 -1.25
CA LEU A 61 -12.12 -8.65 -0.60
C LEU A 61 -13.53 -9.12 -0.20
N GLN A 62 -13.72 -10.40 0.12
CA GLN A 62 -15.04 -10.93 0.50
C GLN A 62 -15.63 -10.20 1.71
N ALA A 63 -14.80 -9.88 2.71
CA ALA A 63 -15.22 -9.14 3.90
C ALA A 63 -15.76 -7.73 3.56
N GLU A 64 -15.19 -7.07 2.57
CA GLU A 64 -15.56 -5.70 2.16
C GLU A 64 -16.76 -5.67 1.22
N THR A 65 -16.91 -6.69 0.39
CA THR A 65 -17.98 -6.76 -0.64
C THR A 65 -19.31 -7.29 -0.10
N GLY A 66 -19.31 -7.90 1.08
CA GLY A 66 -20.50 -8.53 1.66
C GLY A 66 -20.99 -9.77 0.88
N ALA A 67 -20.17 -10.28 -0.03
CA ALA A 67 -20.44 -11.50 -0.78
C ALA A 67 -20.50 -12.71 0.18
N ARG A 68 -21.54 -13.54 0.03
CA ARG A 68 -21.68 -14.82 0.75
C ARG A 68 -21.15 -15.95 -0.15
N ASP A 69 -20.60 -16.98 0.48
CA ASP A 69 -20.03 -18.16 -0.19
C ASP A 69 -20.99 -18.87 -1.14
#